data_AF-A0A814HMN1-F1
#
_entry.id   AF-A0A814HMN1-F1
#
_cell.length_a   1.000
_cell.length_b   1.000
_cell.length_c   1.000
_cell.angle_alpha   90.00
_cell.angle_beta   90.00
_cell.angle_gamma   90.00
#
_symmetry.space_group_name_H-M   'P 1'
#
loop_
_entity.id
_entity.type
_entity.pdbx_description
1 polymer ?
#
loop_
_entity_poly.entity_id
_entity_poly.type
_entity_poly.pdbx_seq_one_letter_code
_entity_poly.pdbx_strand_id
1 'polypeptide(L)'
;MAGLYPPFNSDPQDSPGLESQMDRKPDYGHLSYNGSGKLQGKIAIITGGDSGIGRAVALAFAREGATVVISYLNETEDAEEIQAVIQKEGHEYILIPGDITDEA
;
A
#
# COMPACT_ATOMS: atom_id res chain seq x y z
N MET A 1 16.85 5.69 19.81
CA MET A 1 16.48 5.72 18.38
C MET A 1 16.81 4.36 17.81
N ALA A 2 15.81 3.55 17.44
CA ALA A 2 16.08 2.30 16.73
C ALA A 2 16.56 2.65 15.31
N GLY A 3 17.84 2.36 15.00
CA GLY A 3 18.44 2.70 13.70
C GLY A 3 17.80 1.92 12.56
N LEU A 4 18.01 2.33 11.28
CA LEU A 4 17.57 1.63 10.05
C LEU A 4 18.05 0.17 9.93
N TYR A 5 18.89 -0.26 10.86
CA TYR A 5 19.65 -1.48 10.80
C TYR A 5 19.26 -2.38 11.98
N PRO A 6 19.42 -3.70 11.82
CA PRO A 6 19.10 -4.66 12.87
C PRO A 6 19.85 -4.39 14.18
N PRO A 7 19.34 -4.91 15.31
CA PRO A 7 18.21 -5.86 15.40
C PRO A 7 16.83 -5.20 15.22
N PHE A 8 15.88 -5.96 14.66
CA PHE A 8 14.45 -5.62 14.64
C PHE A 8 13.72 -6.40 15.73
N ASN A 9 12.75 -5.77 16.39
CA ASN A 9 12.07 -6.32 17.57
C ASN A 9 10.61 -6.75 17.31
N SER A 10 10.19 -6.80 16.04
CA SER A 10 8.83 -7.22 15.69
C SER A 10 8.59 -8.69 16.03
N ASP A 11 7.46 -8.95 16.70
CA ASP A 11 7.00 -10.32 16.93
C ASP A 11 6.62 -11.01 15.60
N PRO A 12 6.83 -12.33 15.48
CA PRO A 12 6.34 -13.10 14.34
C PRO A 12 4.82 -13.00 14.22
N GLN A 13 4.33 -12.91 12.98
CA GLN A 13 2.91 -12.88 12.65
C GLN A 13 2.56 -14.03 11.70
N ASP A 14 1.31 -14.50 11.74
CA ASP A 14 0.79 -15.41 10.73
C ASP A 14 0.59 -14.69 9.40
N SER A 15 0.79 -15.41 8.28
CA SER A 15 0.47 -14.86 6.97
C SER A 15 -1.01 -14.51 6.83
N PRO A 16 -1.35 -13.39 6.17
CA PRO A 16 -0.45 -12.50 5.43
C PRO A 16 0.30 -11.44 6.28
N GLY A 17 -0.08 -11.25 7.54
CA GLY A 17 0.50 -10.26 8.46
C GLY A 17 -0.04 -8.86 8.24
N LEU A 18 0.24 -7.96 9.19
CA LEU A 18 -0.15 -6.55 9.13
C LEU A 18 1.07 -5.64 9.34
N GLU A 19 1.26 -4.68 8.44
CA GLU A 19 2.25 -3.61 8.60
C GLU A 19 1.94 -2.75 9.82
N SER A 20 0.66 -2.54 10.11
CA SER A 20 0.20 -1.79 11.29
C SER A 20 0.76 -2.36 12.61
N GLN A 21 1.02 -3.67 12.67
CA GLN A 21 1.51 -4.40 13.84
C GLN A 21 3.04 -4.49 13.90
N MET A 22 3.77 -4.01 12.90
CA MET A 22 5.22 -3.97 12.94
C MET A 22 5.70 -2.85 13.89
N ASP A 23 6.49 -3.21 14.90
CA ASP A 23 7.22 -2.26 15.78
C ASP A 23 7.83 -1.08 15.01
N ARG A 24 8.38 -1.38 13.85
CA ARG A 24 8.85 -0.40 12.89
C ARG A 24 8.02 -0.50 11.62
N LYS A 25 7.13 0.47 11.43
CA LYS A 25 6.38 0.61 10.19
C LYS A 25 7.32 0.78 8.98
N PRO A 26 7.11 0.04 7.88
CA PRO A 26 7.82 0.26 6.63
C PRO A 26 7.61 1.68 6.07
N ASP A 27 8.64 2.24 5.45
CA ASP A 27 8.51 3.48 4.67
C ASP A 27 8.13 3.12 3.23
N TYR A 28 6.86 3.32 2.89
CA TYR A 28 6.31 3.10 1.55
C TYR A 28 6.42 4.33 0.64
N GLY A 29 7.23 5.33 1.02
CA GLY A 29 7.48 6.52 0.23
C GLY A 29 6.47 7.66 0.44
N HIS A 30 5.64 7.58 1.50
CA HIS A 30 4.63 8.60 1.82
C HIS A 30 5.19 10.02 1.85
N LEU A 31 6.36 10.23 2.43
CA LEU A 31 6.96 11.56 2.54
C LEU A 31 7.98 11.86 1.44
N SER A 32 8.47 10.85 0.73
CA SER A 32 9.63 10.97 -0.16
C SER A 32 9.28 10.96 -1.65
N TYR A 33 8.21 10.29 -2.07
CA TYR A 33 7.86 10.17 -3.48
C TYR A 33 7.05 11.37 -3.99
N ASN A 34 7.55 12.11 -4.98
CA ASN A 34 6.82 13.22 -5.59
C ASN A 34 6.48 12.87 -7.05
N GLY A 35 5.20 12.87 -7.38
CA GLY A 35 4.72 12.57 -8.73
C GLY A 35 5.05 13.65 -9.74
N SER A 36 5.09 13.27 -11.02
CA SER A 36 5.40 14.14 -12.16
C SER A 36 4.43 13.99 -13.35
N GLY A 37 3.30 13.30 -13.13
CA GLY A 37 2.22 13.11 -14.10
C GLY A 37 2.50 12.03 -15.15
N LYS A 38 3.42 11.09 -14.91
CA LYS A 38 3.82 10.07 -15.90
C LYS A 38 2.71 9.09 -16.25
N LEU A 39 1.72 8.93 -15.39
CA LEU A 39 0.62 7.97 -15.54
C LEU A 39 -0.74 8.66 -15.62
N GLN A 40 -0.77 9.95 -15.99
CA GLN A 40 -1.99 10.74 -16.06
C GLN A 40 -3.08 10.04 -16.87
N GLY A 41 -4.25 9.82 -16.24
CA GLY A 41 -5.44 9.23 -16.88
C GLY A 41 -5.33 7.74 -17.14
N LYS A 42 -4.35 7.04 -16.56
CA LYS A 42 -4.30 5.57 -16.56
C LYS A 42 -5.12 5.00 -15.42
N ILE A 43 -5.51 3.75 -15.59
CA ILE A 43 -6.10 2.93 -14.53
C ILE A 43 -5.12 1.80 -14.26
N ALA A 44 -4.77 1.59 -12.98
CA ALA A 44 -3.87 0.54 -12.56
C ALA A 44 -4.55 -0.39 -11.56
N ILE A 45 -4.41 -1.69 -11.77
CA ILE A 45 -4.83 -2.73 -10.83
C ILE A 45 -3.56 -3.33 -10.20
N ILE A 46 -3.49 -3.32 -8.87
CA ILE A 46 -2.34 -3.79 -8.10
C ILE A 46 -2.81 -4.83 -7.08
N THR A 47 -2.35 -6.06 -7.22
CA THR A 47 -2.58 -7.12 -6.21
C THR A 47 -1.53 -7.00 -5.10
N GLY A 48 -1.92 -7.29 -3.85
CA GLY A 48 -1.11 -7.03 -2.65
C GLY A 48 -0.80 -5.54 -2.46
N GLY A 49 -1.74 -4.66 -2.84
CA GLY A 49 -1.55 -3.21 -2.81
C GLY A 49 -1.80 -2.55 -1.45
N ASP A 50 -2.25 -3.33 -0.46
CA ASP A 50 -2.53 -2.92 0.92
C ASP A 50 -1.25 -2.58 1.70
N SER A 51 -0.17 -3.34 1.48
CA SER A 51 1.05 -3.27 2.28
C SER A 51 2.33 -3.38 1.42
N GLY A 52 3.47 -3.09 2.05
CA GLY A 52 4.80 -3.34 1.53
C GLY A 52 5.09 -2.65 0.19
N ILE A 53 5.62 -3.44 -0.74
CA ILE A 53 6.01 -2.97 -2.07
C ILE A 53 4.79 -2.56 -2.89
N GLY A 54 3.69 -3.34 -2.82
CA GLY A 54 2.47 -3.02 -3.55
C GLY A 54 1.88 -1.69 -3.10
N ARG A 55 1.86 -1.43 -1.79
CA ARG A 55 1.48 -0.13 -1.21
C ARG A 55 2.33 1.03 -1.71
N ALA A 56 3.65 0.85 -1.76
CA ALA A 56 4.56 1.88 -2.28
C ALA A 56 4.31 2.18 -3.77
N VAL A 57 4.06 1.14 -4.57
CA VAL A 57 3.71 1.27 -5.98
C VAL A 57 2.35 1.95 -6.15
N ALA A 58 1.36 1.58 -5.34
CA ALA A 58 0.01 2.15 -5.37
C ALA A 58 0.03 3.66 -5.09
N LEU A 59 0.75 4.08 -4.04
CA LEU A 59 0.96 5.50 -3.75
C LEU A 59 1.63 6.23 -4.91
N ALA A 60 2.73 5.67 -5.43
CA ALA A 60 3.47 6.28 -6.52
C ALA A 60 2.61 6.44 -7.77
N PHE A 61 1.81 5.43 -8.12
CA PHE A 61 0.94 5.46 -9.28
C PHE A 61 -0.18 6.49 -9.14
N ALA A 62 -0.79 6.58 -7.96
CA ALA A 62 -1.79 7.60 -7.68
C ALA A 62 -1.19 9.01 -7.83
N ARG A 63 -0.02 9.26 -7.23
CA ARG A 63 0.71 10.54 -7.36
C ARG A 63 1.15 10.86 -8.79
N GLU A 64 1.40 9.85 -9.61
CA GLU A 64 1.68 10.01 -11.05
C GLU A 64 0.42 10.23 -11.90
N GLY A 65 -0.78 10.27 -11.28
CA GLY A 65 -2.04 10.66 -11.91
C GLY A 65 -2.90 9.51 -12.41
N ALA A 66 -2.64 8.27 -11.96
CA ALA A 66 -3.49 7.12 -12.26
C ALA A 66 -4.64 6.98 -11.25
N THR A 67 -5.79 6.48 -11.71
CA THR A 67 -6.79 5.87 -10.82
C THR A 67 -6.27 4.50 -10.40
N VAL A 68 -6.21 4.23 -9.10
CA VAL A 68 -5.62 2.98 -8.58
C VAL A 68 -6.70 2.10 -7.97
N VAL A 69 -6.69 0.84 -8.36
CA VAL A 69 -7.50 -0.24 -7.79
C VAL A 69 -6.53 -1.21 -7.14
N ILE A 70 -6.74 -1.53 -5.86
CA ILE A 70 -5.96 -2.56 -5.19
C ILE A 70 -6.80 -3.77 -4.83
N SER A 71 -6.17 -4.94 -4.90
CA SER A 71 -6.71 -6.19 -4.38
C SER A 71 -5.78 -6.78 -3.33
N TYR A 72 -6.35 -7.31 -2.26
CA TYR A 72 -5.67 -7.83 -1.06
C TYR A 72 -6.55 -8.88 -0.40
N LEU A 73 -6.01 -9.69 0.53
CA LEU A 73 -6.75 -10.84 1.05
C LEU A 73 -7.75 -10.44 2.14
N ASN A 74 -7.26 -9.97 3.28
CA ASN A 74 -8.07 -9.61 4.45
C ASN A 74 -7.43 -8.53 5.36
N GLU A 75 -6.34 -7.92 4.92
CA GLU A 75 -5.54 -6.87 5.55
C GLU A 75 -6.22 -5.49 5.47
N THR A 76 -7.53 -5.44 5.72
CA THR A 76 -8.37 -4.25 5.46
C THR A 76 -7.89 -3.02 6.22
N GLU A 77 -7.30 -3.18 7.41
CA GLU A 77 -6.75 -2.05 8.17
C GLU A 77 -5.63 -1.33 7.39
N ASP A 78 -4.67 -2.09 6.85
CA ASP A 78 -3.56 -1.52 6.07
C ASP A 78 -4.07 -0.92 4.75
N ALA A 79 -5.03 -1.59 4.11
CA ALA A 79 -5.67 -1.12 2.88
C ALA A 79 -6.44 0.20 3.06
N GLU A 80 -7.15 0.36 4.18
CA GLU A 80 -7.85 1.60 4.53
C GLU A 80 -6.87 2.73 4.88
N GLU A 81 -5.74 2.43 5.54
CA GLU A 81 -4.70 3.42 5.86
C GLU A 81 -4.17 4.09 4.58
N ILE A 82 -3.84 3.30 3.55
CA ILE A 82 -3.35 3.86 2.29
C ILE A 82 -4.44 4.56 1.48
N GLN A 83 -5.67 4.04 1.49
CA GLN A 83 -6.80 4.69 0.83
C GLN A 83 -7.00 6.10 1.40
N ALA A 84 -6.99 6.26 2.72
CA ALA A 84 -7.15 7.56 3.37
C ALA A 84 -6.05 8.55 2.98
N VAL A 85 -4.81 8.09 2.88
CA VAL A 85 -3.67 8.91 2.43
C VAL A 85 -3.86 9.40 0.99
N ILE A 86 -4.18 8.49 0.07
CA ILE A 86 -4.31 8.80 -1.36
C ILE A 86 -5.53 9.68 -1.63
N GLN A 87 -6.66 9.42 -0.95
CA GLN A 87 -7.86 10.25 -1.07
C GLN A 87 -7.66 11.65 -0.51
N LYS A 88 -6.91 11.81 0.59
CA LYS A 88 -6.54 13.11 1.14
C LYS A 88 -5.68 13.94 0.17
N GLU A 89 -4.91 13.27 -0.69
CA GLU A 89 -4.12 13.89 -1.77
C GLU A 89 -4.95 14.19 -3.03
N GLY A 90 -6.24 13.81 -3.05
CA GLY A 90 -7.16 14.11 -4.15
C GLY A 90 -7.11 13.11 -5.30
N HIS A 91 -6.54 11.93 -5.09
CA HIS A 91 -6.46 10.88 -6.09
C HIS A 91 -7.55 9.81 -5.90
N GLU A 92 -7.97 9.18 -6.99
CA GLU A 92 -8.97 8.11 -6.96
C GLU A 92 -8.34 6.76 -6.54
N TYR A 93 -8.97 6.11 -5.57
CA TYR A 93 -8.49 4.85 -4.99
C TYR A 93 -9.63 3.90 -4.63
N ILE A 94 -9.57 2.66 -5.13
CA ILE A 94 -10.61 1.63 -4.97
C ILE A 94 -10.01 0.39 -4.28
N LEU A 95 -10.71 -0.12 -3.27
CA LEU A 95 -10.37 -1.33 -2.53
C LEU A 95 -11.22 -2.51 -3.02
N ILE A 96 -10.60 -3.63 -3.36
CA ILE A 96 -11.26 -4.88 -3.74
C ILE A 96 -10.63 -6.05 -2.96
N PRO A 97 -11.10 -6.35 -1.73
CA PRO A 97 -10.64 -7.54 -1.03
C PRO A 97 -11.04 -8.80 -1.82
N GLY A 98 -10.15 -9.79 -1.88
CA GLY A 98 -10.37 -11.03 -2.61
C GLY A 98 -9.18 -11.98 -2.53
N ASP A 99 -9.47 -13.27 -2.49
CA ASP A 99 -8.45 -14.31 -2.60
C ASP A 99 -8.17 -14.59 -4.08
N ILE A 100 -6.97 -14.20 -4.55
CA ILE A 100 -6.56 -14.39 -5.95
C ILE A 100 -6.34 -15.86 -6.32
N THR A 101 -6.38 -16.78 -5.35
CA THR A 101 -6.35 -18.23 -5.61
C THR A 101 -7.71 -18.78 -6.02
N ASP A 102 -8.79 -18.00 -5.82
CA ASP A 102 -10.11 -18.27 -6.36
C ASP A 102 -10.26 -17.58 -7.73
N GLU A 103 -10.76 -18.32 -8.73
CA GLU A 103 -10.96 -17.82 -10.10
C GLU A 103 -12.27 -17.01 -10.26
N ALA A 104 -13.19 -17.13 -9.30
CA ALA A 104 -14.60 -16.77 -9.43
C ALA A 104 -14.94 -15.26 -9.44
#